data_AF-A0A6P5RQ93-F1
#
_entry.id   AF-A0A6P5RQ93-F1
#
_cell.length_a   1.000
_cell.length_b   1.000
_cell.length_c   1.000
_cell.angle_alpha   90.00
_cell.angle_beta   90.00
_cell.angle_gamma   90.00
#
_symmetry.space_group_name_H-M   'P 1'
#
loop_
_entity.id
_entity.type
_entity.pdbx_description
1 polymer ?
#
loop_
_entity_poly.entity_id
_entity_poly.type
_entity_poly.pdbx_seq_one_letter_code
_entity_poly.pdbx_strand_id
1 'polypeptide(L)'
;LFLRRKLSNLQWIAIVLLAVGTTTSQVKGCGEASCDSMFSAPIQGYMLGILSACMSALAGVYTEFLMKKNNDSLFGVIFNIARLLFDDFRGGFENGPWWQRLFNGYNLTTWLVVLNLGSTGLLVSWLMKYADNIVKVYSTSMAMLLTMVLSVYLFTFKPTLQ
;
A
#
# COMPACT_ATOMS: atom_id res chain seq x y z
N LEU A 1 1.63 20.60 -2.16
CA LEU A 1 1.79 21.59 -1.08
C LEU A 1 3.12 21.43 -0.33
N PHE A 2 3.43 20.26 0.24
CA PHE A 2 4.61 20.04 1.09
C PHE A 2 5.99 20.09 0.38
N LEU A 3 6.10 19.58 -0.85
CA LEU A 3 7.38 19.55 -1.61
C LEU A 3 7.58 20.76 -2.55
N ARG A 4 6.66 21.74 -2.56
CA ARG A 4 6.65 22.93 -3.45
C ARG A 4 6.99 22.67 -4.94
N ARG A 5 6.64 21.50 -5.47
CA ARG A 5 6.87 21.17 -6.89
C ARG A 5 5.76 21.71 -7.78
N LYS A 6 6.13 22.21 -8.95
CA LYS A 6 5.20 22.57 -10.02
C LYS A 6 5.01 21.36 -10.93
N LEU A 7 3.75 20.98 -11.16
CA LEU A 7 3.38 19.91 -12.09
C LEU A 7 2.85 20.55 -13.37
N SER A 8 3.23 19.99 -14.51
CA SER A 8 2.65 20.33 -15.82
C SER A 8 1.20 19.85 -15.91
N ASN A 9 0.40 20.49 -16.76
CA ASN A 9 -0.98 20.07 -17.04
C ASN A 9 -1.05 18.62 -17.55
N LEU A 10 -0.06 18.17 -18.32
CA LEU A 10 0.02 16.77 -18.77
C LEU A 10 0.26 15.80 -17.60
N GLN A 11 1.06 16.19 -16.62
CA GLN A 11 1.32 15.35 -15.44
C GLN A 11 0.06 15.23 -14.56
N TRP A 12 -0.73 16.31 -14.46
CA TRP A 12 -2.02 16.28 -13.78
C TRP A 12 -3.00 15.32 -14.45
N ILE A 13 -3.13 15.38 -15.78
CA ILE A 13 -3.98 14.46 -16.55
C ILE A 13 -3.55 13.02 -16.32
N ALA A 14 -2.24 12.74 -16.36
CA ALA A 14 -1.71 11.40 -16.17
C ALA A 14 -2.02 10.84 -14.76
N ILE A 15 -1.94 11.67 -13.71
CA ILE A 15 -2.29 11.26 -12.34
C ILE A 15 -3.79 10.90 -12.24
N VAL A 16 -4.66 11.73 -12.82
CA VAL A 16 -6.11 11.46 -12.83
C VAL A 16 -6.40 10.18 -13.62
N LEU A 17 -5.77 10.01 -14.78
CA LEU A 17 -5.91 8.81 -15.61
C LEU A 17 -5.49 7.55 -14.85
N LEU A 18 -4.39 7.60 -14.10
CA LEU A 18 -3.92 6.49 -13.28
C LEU A 18 -4.87 6.16 -12.12
N ALA A 19 -5.43 7.18 -11.46
CA ALA A 19 -6.45 6.98 -10.44
C ALA A 19 -7.70 6.31 -11.03
N VAL A 20 -8.21 6.79 -12.16
CA VAL A 20 -9.35 6.19 -12.86
C VAL A 20 -9.03 4.75 -13.24
N GLY A 21 -7.90 4.50 -13.92
CA GLY A 21 -7.52 3.16 -14.37
C GLY A 21 -7.39 2.14 -13.23
N THR A 22 -6.78 2.53 -12.11
CA THR A 22 -6.68 1.66 -10.93
C THR A 22 -8.02 1.42 -10.25
N THR A 23 -8.92 2.41 -10.22
CA THR A 23 -10.29 2.21 -9.71
C THR A 23 -11.10 1.28 -10.60
N THR A 24 -11.08 1.47 -11.92
CA THR A 24 -11.78 0.61 -12.89
C THR A 24 -11.29 -0.83 -12.76
N SER A 25 -9.97 -1.05 -12.68
CA SER A 25 -9.42 -2.42 -12.53
C SER A 25 -9.82 -3.15 -11.24
N GLN A 26 -10.29 -2.42 -10.22
CA GLN A 26 -10.73 -2.98 -8.94
C GLN A 26 -12.26 -3.05 -8.81
N VAL A 27 -13.01 -2.63 -9.82
CA VAL A 27 -14.47 -2.80 -9.85
C VAL A 27 -14.76 -4.29 -9.96
N LYS A 28 -15.59 -4.81 -9.04
CA LYS A 28 -16.07 -6.19 -9.13
C LYS A 28 -17.08 -6.30 -10.27
N GLY A 29 -16.89 -7.26 -11.17
CA GLY A 29 -17.87 -7.56 -12.22
C GLY A 29 -19.21 -8.01 -11.64
N CYS A 30 -20.32 -7.67 -12.33
CA CYS A 30 -21.70 -7.96 -11.90
C CYS A 30 -22.12 -9.45 -11.93
N GLY A 31 -21.22 -10.37 -11.59
CA GLY A 31 -21.47 -11.82 -11.63
C GLY A 31 -21.61 -12.51 -10.27
N GLU A 32 -21.14 -11.92 -9.17
CA GLU A 32 -21.07 -12.62 -7.86
C GLU A 32 -21.82 -11.98 -6.68
N ALA A 33 -22.37 -10.77 -6.83
CA ALA A 33 -23.36 -10.23 -5.90
C ALA A 33 -24.05 -9.00 -6.52
N SER A 34 -25.33 -8.83 -6.20
CA SER A 34 -26.25 -7.76 -6.62
C SER A 34 -25.57 -6.38 -6.85
N CYS A 35 -25.60 -5.90 -8.10
CA CYS A 35 -25.08 -4.60 -8.51
C CYS A 35 -25.95 -3.39 -8.09
N ASP A 36 -27.10 -3.64 -7.46
CA ASP A 36 -27.99 -2.58 -6.97
C ASP A 36 -27.45 -1.83 -5.74
N SER A 37 -26.39 -2.32 -5.09
CA SER A 37 -25.88 -1.75 -3.83
C SER A 37 -24.47 -1.16 -3.92
N MET A 38 -23.97 -0.78 -5.11
CA MET A 38 -22.64 -0.13 -5.23
C MET A 38 -22.52 1.15 -4.41
N PHE A 39 -23.63 1.88 -4.22
CA PHE A 39 -23.66 3.11 -3.42
C PHE A 39 -24.29 2.95 -2.03
N SER A 40 -24.73 1.75 -1.63
CA SER A 40 -25.40 1.52 -0.34
C SER A 40 -24.46 1.46 0.87
N ALA A 41 -23.15 1.72 0.69
CA ALA A 41 -22.24 1.79 1.81
C ALA A 41 -22.65 2.95 2.77
N PRO A 42 -22.54 2.77 4.10
CA PRO A 42 -22.82 3.83 5.06
C PRO A 42 -21.97 5.07 4.79
N ILE A 43 -22.53 6.27 4.99
CA ILE A 43 -21.79 7.54 4.77
C ILE A 43 -20.51 7.65 5.60
N GLN A 44 -20.50 7.02 6.78
CA GLN A 44 -19.32 6.89 7.63
C GLN A 44 -18.18 6.14 6.93
N GLY A 45 -18.48 5.13 6.12
CA GLY A 45 -17.49 4.37 5.35
C GLY A 45 -16.79 5.23 4.30
N TYR A 46 -17.54 6.06 3.56
CA TYR A 46 -16.95 7.00 2.61
C TYR A 46 -16.06 8.03 3.30
N MET A 47 -16.50 8.60 4.42
CA MET A 47 -15.73 9.58 5.19
C MET A 47 -14.43 9.00 5.73
N LEU A 48 -14.47 7.78 6.29
CA LEU A 48 -13.28 7.07 6.76
C LEU A 48 -12.34 6.71 5.61
N GLY A 49 -12.89 6.32 4.44
CA GLY A 49 -12.12 6.05 3.24
C GLY A 49 -11.31 7.27 2.78
N ILE A 50 -11.97 8.42 2.64
CA ILE A 50 -11.31 9.68 2.26
C ILE A 50 -10.25 10.08 3.30
N LEU A 51 -10.56 9.97 4.59
CA LEU A 51 -9.61 10.27 5.66
C LEU A 51 -8.38 9.36 5.59
N SER A 52 -8.58 8.06 5.36
CA SER A 52 -7.48 7.08 5.24
C SER A 52 -6.58 7.37 4.04
N ALA A 53 -7.17 7.76 2.91
CA ALA A 53 -6.43 8.12 1.70
C ALA A 53 -5.59 9.39 1.92
N CYS A 54 -6.15 10.41 2.56
CA CYS A 54 -5.45 11.63 2.94
C CYS A 54 -4.28 11.34 3.88
N MET A 55 -4.49 10.54 4.92
CA MET A 55 -3.44 10.15 5.86
C MET A 55 -2.33 9.34 5.19
N SER A 56 -2.69 8.42 4.29
CA SER A 56 -1.73 7.63 3.50
C SER A 56 -0.88 8.53 2.58
N ALA A 57 -1.51 9.47 1.88
CA ALA A 57 -0.81 10.44 1.03
C ALA A 57 0.12 11.36 1.83
N LEU A 58 -0.34 11.88 2.98
CA LEU A 58 0.45 12.71 3.88
C LEU A 58 1.65 11.95 4.44
N ALA A 59 1.45 10.72 4.90
CA ALA A 59 2.53 9.87 5.40
C ALA A 59 3.60 9.64 4.33
N GLY A 60 3.19 9.30 3.10
CA GLY A 60 4.13 9.09 1.98
C GLY A 60 4.96 10.34 1.65
N VAL A 61 4.31 11.52 1.59
CA VAL A 61 5.00 12.79 1.31
C VAL A 61 5.90 13.21 2.48
N TYR A 62 5.49 12.94 3.72
CA TYR A 62 6.29 13.22 4.91
C TYR A 62 7.52 12.31 4.99
N THR A 63 7.39 11.03 4.64
CA THR A 63 8.54 10.12 4.55
C THR A 63 9.52 10.54 3.46
N GLU A 64 9.03 11.00 2.28
CA GLU A 64 9.89 11.56 1.25
C GLU A 64 10.66 12.80 1.77
N PHE A 65 9.94 13.71 2.43
CA PHE A 65 10.55 14.91 3.01
C PHE A 65 11.59 14.57 4.08
N LEU A 66 11.28 13.65 4.99
CA LEU A 66 12.18 13.24 6.06
C LEU A 66 13.45 12.61 5.51
N MET A 67 13.35 11.69 4.55
CA MET A 67 14.53 11.02 3.97
C MET A 67 15.37 11.92 3.07
N LYS A 68 14.79 12.96 2.49
CA LYS A 68 15.55 13.97 1.72
C LYS A 68 16.19 15.02 2.61
N LYS A 69 15.64 15.28 3.81
CA LYS A 69 16.13 16.31 4.74
C LYS A 69 17.06 15.77 5.84
N ASN A 70 16.87 14.53 6.27
CA ASN A 70 17.60 13.89 7.36
C ASN A 70 18.07 12.48 6.95
N ASN A 71 19.24 12.06 7.44
CA ASN A 71 19.79 10.71 7.18
C ASN A 71 19.34 9.65 8.21
N ASP A 72 18.47 10.01 9.15
CA ASP A 72 18.12 9.13 10.28
C ASP A 72 16.99 8.14 9.92
N SER A 73 17.36 6.87 9.82
CA SER A 73 16.46 5.72 9.58
C SER A 73 15.76 5.21 10.86
N LEU A 74 16.10 5.75 12.03
CA LEU A 74 15.69 5.24 13.34
C LEU A 74 14.19 5.32 13.60
N PHE A 75 13.50 6.34 13.04
CA PHE A 75 12.07 6.52 13.28
C PHE A 75 11.23 5.33 12.80
N GLY A 76 11.56 4.76 11.64
CA GLY A 76 10.87 3.58 11.12
C GLY A 76 10.98 2.37 12.04
N VAL A 77 12.18 2.12 12.59
CA VAL A 77 12.43 1.00 13.50
C VAL A 77 11.65 1.17 14.81
N ILE A 78 11.67 2.37 15.38
CA ILE A 78 10.94 2.69 16.61
C ILE A 78 9.43 2.48 16.44
N PHE A 79 8.86 2.90 15.31
CA PHE A 79 7.43 2.69 15.02
C PHE A 79 7.06 1.22 14.84
N ASN A 80 7.93 0.42 14.20
CA ASN A 80 7.69 -1.01 14.05
C ASN A 80 7.72 -1.73 15.41
N ILE A 81 8.70 -1.42 16.26
CA ILE A 81 8.79 -1.99 17.61
C ILE A 81 7.60 -1.55 18.47
N ALA A 82 7.23 -0.27 18.42
CA ALA A 82 6.07 0.25 19.16
C ALA A 82 4.77 -0.45 18.76
N ARG A 83 4.59 -0.78 17.47
CA ARG A 83 3.43 -1.53 16.98
C ARG A 83 3.41 -2.96 17.51
N LEU A 84 4.55 -3.66 17.51
CA LEU A 84 4.65 -5.02 18.08
C LEU A 84 4.31 -5.03 19.58
N LEU A 85 4.81 -4.04 20.32
CA LEU A 85 4.48 -3.89 21.74
C LEU A 85 3.01 -3.58 21.95
N PHE A 86 2.42 -2.69 21.14
CA PHE A 86 1.00 -2.37 21.22
C PHE A 86 0.10 -3.58 20.94
N ASP A 87 0.45 -4.40 19.95
CA ASP A 87 -0.28 -5.64 19.65
C ASP A 87 -0.20 -6.65 20.82
N ASP A 88 0.96 -6.76 21.49
CA ASP A 88 1.11 -7.56 22.70
C ASP A 88 0.26 -7.05 23.88
N PHE A 89 0.27 -5.74 24.12
CA PHE A 89 -0.56 -5.11 25.16
C PHE A 89 -2.05 -5.30 24.89
N ARG A 90 -2.47 -5.16 23.63
CA ARG A 90 -3.87 -5.35 23.23
C ARG A 90 -4.31 -6.81 23.34
N GLY A 91 -3.41 -7.76 23.07
CA GLY A 91 -3.65 -9.19 23.20
C GLY A 91 -3.52 -9.73 24.64
N GLY A 92 -3.37 -8.86 25.65
CA GLY A 92 -3.32 -9.25 27.05
C GLY A 92 -2.19 -10.22 27.42
N PHE A 93 -1.14 -10.30 26.59
CA PHE A 93 -0.07 -11.30 26.70
C PHE A 93 -0.55 -12.76 26.76
N GLU A 94 -1.77 -13.09 26.29
CA GLU A 94 -2.34 -14.45 26.36
C GLU A 94 -1.44 -15.52 25.74
N ASN A 95 -0.67 -15.14 24.72
CA ASN A 95 0.23 -16.04 24.01
C ASN A 95 1.73 -15.79 24.31
N GLY A 96 2.04 -15.02 25.36
CA GLY A 96 3.40 -14.62 25.71
C GLY A 96 3.96 -13.46 24.86
N PRO A 97 5.15 -12.92 25.24
CA PRO A 97 5.76 -11.79 24.56
C PRO A 97 6.10 -12.10 23.10
N TRP A 98 6.01 -11.08 22.24
CA TRP A 98 6.16 -11.20 20.79
C TRP A 98 7.41 -11.96 20.35
N TRP A 99 8.53 -11.79 21.06
CA TRP A 99 9.80 -12.45 20.76
C TRP A 99 9.74 -13.98 20.78
N GLN A 100 8.90 -14.57 21.63
CA GLN A 100 8.75 -16.03 21.71
C GLN A 100 7.91 -16.59 20.55
N ARG A 101 7.07 -15.74 19.94
CA ARG A 101 6.14 -16.13 18.87
C ARG A 101 6.67 -15.84 17.47
N LEU A 102 7.76 -15.10 17.35
CA LEU A 102 8.28 -14.59 16.07
C LEU A 102 8.41 -15.65 14.97
N PHE A 103 8.83 -16.86 15.32
CA PHE A 103 9.11 -17.93 14.36
C PHE A 103 8.10 -19.08 14.41
N ASN A 104 7.03 -18.95 15.20
CA ASN A 104 6.05 -20.01 15.31
C ASN A 104 5.22 -20.11 14.02
N GLY A 105 5.13 -21.31 13.44
CA GLY A 105 4.38 -21.54 12.19
C GLY A 105 5.04 -21.00 10.92
N TYR A 106 6.33 -20.66 10.93
CA TYR A 106 7.03 -20.22 9.73
C TYR A 106 7.26 -21.38 8.77
N ASN A 107 6.71 -21.27 7.56
CA ASN A 107 6.97 -22.17 6.46
C ASN A 107 7.89 -21.50 5.42
N LEU A 108 8.40 -22.27 4.44
CA LEU A 108 9.24 -21.74 3.36
C LEU A 108 8.56 -20.57 2.63
N THR A 109 7.24 -20.66 2.39
CA THR A 109 6.46 -19.58 1.80
C THR A 109 6.45 -18.31 2.64
N THR A 110 6.38 -18.43 3.98
CA THR A 110 6.47 -17.29 4.90
C THR A 110 7.80 -16.58 4.76
N TRP A 111 8.90 -17.33 4.68
CA TRP A 111 10.24 -16.77 4.45
C TRP A 111 10.34 -16.04 3.11
N LEU A 112 9.79 -16.60 2.03
CA LEU A 112 9.76 -15.94 0.72
C LEU A 112 8.97 -14.62 0.76
N VAL A 113 7.84 -14.59 1.46
CA VAL A 113 7.04 -13.35 1.63
C VAL A 113 7.81 -12.32 2.46
N VAL A 114 8.46 -12.73 3.55
CA VAL A 114 9.27 -11.83 4.40
C VAL A 114 10.42 -11.22 3.61
N LEU A 115 11.16 -12.03 2.84
CA LEU A 115 12.24 -11.55 1.98
C LEU A 115 11.71 -10.59 0.92
N ASN A 116 10.61 -10.95 0.23
CA ASN A 116 10.02 -10.10 -0.80
C ASN A 116 9.52 -8.75 -0.25
N LEU A 117 8.88 -8.76 0.92
CA LEU A 117 8.37 -7.56 1.56
C LEU A 117 9.52 -6.66 2.05
N GLY A 118 10.58 -7.27 2.60
CA GLY A 118 11.81 -6.59 2.97
C GLY A 118 12.51 -5.92 1.77
N SER A 119 12.71 -6.67 0.67
CA SER A 119 13.29 -6.15 -0.57
C SER A 119 12.48 -4.99 -1.15
N THR A 120 11.14 -5.12 -1.15
CA THR A 120 10.25 -4.05 -1.60
C THR A 120 10.37 -2.81 -0.73
N GLY A 121 10.48 -2.96 0.61
CA GLY A 121 10.70 -1.83 1.52
C GLY A 121 12.03 -1.10 1.28
N LEU A 122 13.11 -1.84 1.00
CA LEU A 122 14.41 -1.26 0.65
C LEU A 122 14.35 -0.51 -0.68
N LEU A 123 13.74 -1.10 -1.71
CA LEU A 123 13.55 -0.47 -3.02
C LEU A 123 12.69 0.81 -2.91
N VAL A 124 11.62 0.78 -2.12
CA VAL A 124 10.78 1.97 -1.87
C VAL A 124 11.56 3.04 -1.12
N SER A 125 12.42 2.65 -0.18
CA SER A 125 13.26 3.61 0.57
C SER A 125 14.27 4.28 -0.35
N TRP A 126 14.89 3.50 -1.23
CA TRP A 126 15.79 4.00 -2.27
C TRP A 126 15.06 4.93 -3.26
N LEU A 127 13.88 4.52 -3.76
CA LEU A 127 13.05 5.36 -4.61
C LEU A 127 12.65 6.68 -3.93
N MET A 128 12.36 6.68 -2.65
CA MET A 128 12.00 7.91 -1.94
C MET A 128 13.20 8.81 -1.67
N LYS A 129 14.42 8.26 -1.61
CA LYS A 129 15.67 9.03 -1.49
C LYS A 129 16.08 9.67 -2.82
N TYR A 130 16.02 8.89 -3.92
CA TYR A 130 16.57 9.30 -5.22
C TYR A 130 15.52 9.69 -6.27
N ALA A 131 14.28 9.25 -6.10
CA ALA A 131 13.15 9.56 -6.96
C ALA A 131 12.03 10.24 -6.16
N ASP A 132 10.84 10.32 -6.75
CA ASP A 132 9.70 11.04 -6.21
C ASP A 132 8.58 10.07 -5.84
N ASN A 133 7.76 10.47 -4.86
CA ASN A 133 6.58 9.68 -4.48
C ASN A 133 5.62 9.43 -5.66
N ILE A 134 5.61 10.29 -6.68
CA ILE A 134 4.85 10.06 -7.92
C ILE A 134 5.35 8.79 -8.63
N VAL A 135 6.67 8.64 -8.82
CA VAL A 135 7.26 7.47 -9.48
C VAL A 135 6.94 6.19 -8.71
N LYS A 136 6.94 6.25 -7.37
CA LYS A 136 6.50 5.13 -6.53
C LYS A 136 5.06 4.71 -6.86
N VAL A 137 4.11 5.65 -6.89
CA VAL A 137 2.70 5.35 -7.16
C VAL A 137 2.50 4.78 -8.57
N TYR A 138 3.22 5.31 -9.58
CA TYR A 138 3.21 4.74 -10.93
C TYR A 138 3.75 3.30 -10.96
N SER A 139 4.88 3.05 -10.28
CA SER A 139 5.50 1.72 -10.22
C SER A 139 4.56 0.69 -9.58
N THR A 140 3.93 1.04 -8.45
CA THR A 140 2.94 0.18 -7.78
C THR A 140 1.72 -0.10 -8.67
N SER A 141 1.25 0.90 -9.42
CA SER A 141 0.11 0.72 -10.34
C SER A 141 0.46 -0.20 -11.51
N MET A 142 1.67 -0.08 -12.07
CA MET A 142 2.15 -0.99 -13.12
C MET A 142 2.33 -2.41 -12.59
N ALA A 143 2.84 -2.58 -11.38
CA ALA A 143 2.95 -3.88 -10.73
C ALA A 143 1.58 -4.55 -10.52
N MET A 144 0.54 -3.77 -10.19
CA MET A 144 -0.84 -4.26 -10.09
C MET A 144 -1.34 -4.81 -11.43
N LEU A 145 -1.15 -4.07 -12.53
CA LEU A 145 -1.54 -4.52 -13.87
C LEU A 145 -0.77 -5.77 -14.30
N LEU A 146 0.54 -5.82 -14.06
CA LEU A 146 1.37 -6.98 -14.39
C LEU A 146 0.95 -8.21 -13.58
N THR A 147 0.62 -8.04 -12.30
CA THR A 147 0.09 -9.11 -11.46
C THR A 147 -1.23 -9.64 -12.01
N MET A 148 -2.11 -8.77 -12.50
CA MET A 148 -3.35 -9.18 -13.15
C MET A 148 -3.08 -10.01 -14.42
N VAL A 149 -2.19 -9.56 -15.31
CA VAL A 149 -1.83 -10.29 -16.54
C VAL A 149 -1.23 -11.66 -16.21
N LEU A 150 -0.30 -11.73 -15.26
CA LEU A 150 0.26 -13.01 -14.82
C LEU A 150 -0.79 -13.93 -14.20
N SER A 151 -1.78 -13.37 -13.49
CA SER A 151 -2.85 -14.16 -12.89
C SER A 151 -3.76 -14.81 -13.93
N VAL A 152 -4.02 -14.13 -15.06
CA VAL A 152 -4.75 -14.71 -16.19
C VAL A 152 -3.99 -15.91 -16.75
N TYR A 153 -2.68 -15.80 -16.94
CA TYR A 153 -1.85 -16.87 -17.52
C TYR A 153 -1.61 -18.04 -16.56
N LEU A 154 -1.31 -17.77 -15.29
CA LEU A 154 -0.91 -18.79 -14.31
C LEU A 154 -2.10 -19.46 -13.60
N PHE A 155 -3.17 -18.70 -13.32
CA PHE A 155 -4.31 -19.19 -12.52
C PHE A 155 -5.60 -19.34 -13.32
N THR A 156 -5.55 -19.19 -14.66
CA THR A 156 -6.74 -19.20 -15.54
C THR A 156 -7.83 -18.23 -15.05
N PHE A 157 -7.40 -17.12 -14.46
CA PHE A 157 -8.32 -16.09 -13.96
C PHE A 157 -9.04 -15.47 -15.15
N LYS A 158 -10.38 -15.40 -15.12
CA LYS A 158 -11.17 -14.76 -16.17
C LYS A 158 -11.14 -13.24 -15.94
N PRO A 159 -10.42 -12.45 -16.76
CA PRO A 159 -10.41 -11.01 -16.59
C PRO A 159 -11.83 -10.46 -16.81
N THR A 160 -12.31 -9.66 -15.88
CA THR A 160 -13.54 -8.89 -16.06
C THR A 160 -13.23 -7.68 -16.96
N LEU A 161 -13.96 -7.51 -18.06
CA LEU A 161 -13.83 -6.37 -18.99
C LEU A 161 -14.51 -5.09 -18.46
N GLN A 162 -14.73 -5.00 -17.16
CA GLN A 162 -15.50 -3.96 -16.50
C GLN A 162 -14.64 -3.29 -15.44
#